data_AF-X1UGH3-F1
#
_entry.id   AF-X1UGH3-F1
#
_cell.length_a   1.000
_cell.length_b   1.000
_cell.length_c   1.000
_cell.angle_alpha   90.00
_cell.angle_beta   90.00
_cell.angle_gamma   90.00
#
_symmetry.space_group_name_H-M   'P 1'
#
loop_
_entity.id
_entity.type
_entity.pdbx_description
1 polymer ?
#
loop_
_entity_poly.entity_id
_entity_poly.type
_entity_poly.pdbx_seq_one_letter_code
_entity_poly.pdbx_strand_id
1 'polypeptide(L)'
;EISKPKYVGVVGTIGQYVHGNQPSHHVAYLYNYAGKPWKTQEIVRKVMDELYRTGPGGLCGNEDMGSLSSWYVLSAMGFYPVCPGQNIYVIGTPL
;
A
#
# COMPACT_ATOMS: atom_id res chain seq x y z
N GLU A 1 5.85 24.96 -12.22
CA GLU A 1 5.61 25.00 -10.77
C GLU A 1 5.76 23.59 -10.21
N ILE A 2 6.79 23.33 -9.42
CA ILE A 2 6.94 22.02 -8.77
C ILE A 2 5.96 22.02 -7.60
N SER A 3 4.90 21.23 -7.71
CA SER A 3 3.93 20.98 -6.64
C SER A 3 4.67 20.77 -5.33
N LYS A 4 4.36 21.59 -4.31
CA LYS A 4 4.93 21.42 -2.97
C LYS A 4 4.75 19.97 -2.51
N PRO A 5 5.76 19.33 -1.89
CA PRO A 5 5.53 18.06 -1.26
C PRO A 5 4.43 18.25 -0.21
N LYS A 6 3.31 17.53 -0.35
CA LYS A 6 2.18 17.61 0.58
C LYS A 6 2.52 17.03 1.98
N TYR A 7 3.78 16.65 2.15
CA TYR A 7 4.25 15.69 3.12
C TYR A 7 5.61 16.13 3.68
N VAL A 8 5.62 17.17 4.51
CA VAL A 8 6.79 17.54 5.32
C VAL A 8 6.80 16.65 6.58
N GLY A 9 7.57 15.57 6.54
CA GLY A 9 7.68 14.59 7.64
C GLY A 9 6.56 13.54 7.70
N VAL A 10 5.85 13.29 6.60
CA VAL A 10 4.51 12.70 6.61
C VAL A 10 4.48 11.29 6.07
N VAL A 11 4.11 10.37 6.95
CA VAL A 11 3.74 9.00 6.62
C VAL A 11 2.48 9.03 5.77
N GLY A 12 2.48 8.45 4.57
CA GLY A 12 1.32 8.48 3.66
C GLY A 12 0.06 7.94 4.32
N THR A 13 -0.91 8.80 4.61
CA THR A 13 -2.11 8.42 5.35
C THR A 13 -3.37 8.41 4.51
N ILE A 14 -4.26 7.45 4.81
CA ILE A 14 -5.65 7.42 4.37
C ILE A 14 -6.52 7.26 5.62
N GLY A 15 -6.99 8.38 6.17
CA GLY A 15 -7.59 8.39 7.51
C GLY A 15 -6.54 7.98 8.56
N GLN A 16 -6.81 6.91 9.32
CA GLN A 16 -5.86 6.34 10.29
C GLN A 16 -4.94 5.26 9.69
N TYR A 17 -5.14 4.88 8.43
CA TYR A 17 -4.22 3.98 7.74
C TYR A 17 -2.92 4.71 7.44
N VAL A 18 -1.77 4.11 7.77
CA VAL A 18 -0.45 4.74 7.68
C VAL A 18 0.44 3.87 6.79
N HIS A 19 0.49 4.16 5.48
CA HIS A 19 1.15 3.30 4.49
C HIS A 19 2.67 3.30 4.58
N GLY A 20 3.27 4.44 4.93
CA GLY A 20 4.71 4.57 5.12
C GLY A 20 5.26 3.82 6.34
N ASN A 21 4.45 2.99 7.01
CA ASN A 21 4.87 2.15 8.12
C ASN A 21 4.27 0.73 7.98
N GLN A 22 5.10 -0.28 8.20
CA GLN A 22 4.82 -1.70 7.93
C GLN A 22 3.59 -2.27 8.65
N PRO A 23 3.26 -1.89 9.90
CA PRO A 23 2.09 -2.43 10.59
C PRO A 23 0.78 -2.25 9.81
N SER A 24 0.67 -1.22 8.96
CA SER A 24 -0.54 -1.00 8.16
C SER A 24 -0.60 -1.82 6.87
N HIS A 25 0.51 -2.36 6.37
CA HIS A 25 0.60 -2.89 5.00
C HIS A 25 -0.44 -3.96 4.66
N HIS A 26 -0.74 -4.84 5.63
CA HIS A 26 -1.70 -5.94 5.46
C HIS A 26 -3.15 -5.53 5.72
N VAL A 27 -3.39 -4.38 6.36
CA VAL A 27 -4.73 -3.95 6.83
C VAL A 27 -5.73 -3.78 5.68
N ALA A 28 -5.28 -3.29 4.52
CA ALA A 28 -6.12 -3.11 3.35
C ALA A 28 -6.72 -4.44 2.83
N TYR A 29 -6.01 -5.56 3.04
CA TYR A 29 -6.42 -6.90 2.62
C TYR A 29 -7.39 -7.57 3.61
N LEU A 30 -7.61 -6.99 4.80
CA LEU A 30 -8.51 -7.56 5.80
C LEU A 30 -9.99 -7.53 5.38
N TYR A 31 -10.38 -6.67 4.43
CA TYR A 31 -11.75 -6.67 3.91
C TYR A 31 -12.11 -7.96 3.18
N ASN A 32 -11.16 -8.68 2.59
CA ASN A 32 -11.41 -10.00 2.03
C ASN A 32 -11.89 -10.98 3.11
N TYR A 33 -11.27 -10.96 4.29
CA TYR A 33 -11.65 -11.79 5.43
C TYR A 33 -12.97 -11.35 6.07
N ALA A 34 -13.36 -10.08 5.88
CA ALA A 34 -14.65 -9.54 6.29
C ALA A 34 -15.78 -9.78 5.25
N GLY A 35 -15.52 -10.55 4.18
CA GLY A 35 -16.51 -10.84 3.13
C GLY A 35 -16.85 -9.64 2.23
N LYS A 36 -15.97 -8.63 2.16
CA LYS A 36 -16.18 -7.39 1.37
C LYS A 36 -14.99 -7.09 0.44
N PRO A 37 -14.63 -8.01 -0.48
CA PRO A 37 -13.39 -7.91 -1.26
C PRO A 37 -13.29 -6.67 -2.15
N TRP A 38 -14.41 -6.11 -2.62
CA TRP A 38 -14.42 -4.87 -3.38
C TRP A 38 -13.85 -3.68 -2.60
N LYS A 39 -13.92 -3.69 -1.26
CA LYS A 39 -13.27 -2.69 -0.41
C LYS A 39 -11.76 -2.86 -0.34
N THR A 40 -11.25 -4.10 -0.38
CA THR A 40 -9.80 -4.34 -0.53
C THR A 40 -9.33 -3.76 -1.85
N GLN A 41 -10.04 -4.04 -2.95
CA GLN A 41 -9.71 -3.52 -4.29
C GLN A 41 -9.68 -1.98 -4.30
N GLU A 42 -10.73 -1.34 -3.78
CA GLU A 42 -10.83 0.12 -3.69
C GLU A 42 -9.65 0.75 -2.93
N ILE A 43 -9.34 0.23 -1.73
CA ILE A 43 -8.29 0.81 -0.89
C ILE A 43 -6.89 0.51 -1.44
N VAL A 44 -6.63 -0.70 -1.94
CA VAL A 44 -5.33 -1.06 -2.54
C VAL A 44 -5.04 -0.19 -3.76
N ARG A 45 -6.02 0.02 -4.65
CA ARG A 45 -5.91 0.95 -5.79
C ARG A 45 -5.60 2.37 -5.31
N LYS A 46 -6.36 2.86 -4.33
CA LYS A 46 -6.19 4.21 -3.78
C LYS A 46 -4.80 4.43 -3.18
N VAL A 47 -4.26 3.44 -2.46
CA VAL A 47 -2.88 3.49 -1.94
C VAL A 47 -1.86 3.62 -3.07
N MET A 48 -1.97 2.79 -4.10
CA MET A 48 -1.06 2.83 -5.25
C MET A 48 -1.13 4.17 -6.02
N ASP A 49 -2.32 4.77 -6.14
CA ASP A 49 -2.52 6.04 -6.84
C ASP A 49 -2.08 7.28 -6.04
N GLU A 50 -2.39 7.32 -4.75
CA GLU A 50 -2.19 8.52 -3.95
C GLU A 50 -0.79 8.59 -3.32
N LEU A 51 -0.22 7.42 -3.00
CA LEU A 51 0.95 7.31 -2.11
C LEU A 51 2.24 6.82 -2.82
N TYR A 52 2.17 6.48 -4.10
CA TYR A 52 3.34 6.17 -4.93
C TYR A 52 3.41 7.10 -6.14
N ARG A 53 4.60 7.67 -6.39
CA ARG A 53 4.87 8.55 -7.54
C ARG A 53 6.25 8.30 -8.09
N THR A 54 6.44 8.69 -9.35
CA THR A 54 7.77 8.68 -9.98
C THR A 54 8.60 9.88 -9.54
N GLY A 55 9.91 9.69 -9.40
CA GLY A 55 10.88 10.74 -9.10
C GLY A 55 11.25 10.89 -7.62
N PRO A 56 12.17 11.81 -7.29
CA PRO A 56 12.61 12.03 -5.91
C PRO A 56 11.43 12.39 -4.98
N GLY A 57 11.35 11.72 -3.83
CA GLY A 57 10.25 11.90 -2.88
C GLY A 57 8.93 11.23 -3.29
N GLY A 58 8.98 10.29 -4.24
CA GLY A 58 7.80 9.57 -4.72
C GLY A 58 7.24 8.50 -3.78
N LEU A 59 7.96 8.19 -2.69
CA LEU A 59 7.51 7.25 -1.65
C LEU A 59 6.95 8.00 -0.45
N CYS A 60 5.92 7.44 0.16
CA CYS A 60 5.21 8.05 1.28
C CYS A 60 5.80 7.74 2.67
N GLY A 61 7.06 7.31 2.74
CA GLY A 61 7.73 6.87 3.96
C GLY A 61 9.14 6.37 3.67
N ASN A 62 9.81 5.83 4.71
CA ASN A 62 11.09 5.16 4.52
C ASN A 62 10.87 3.90 3.68
N GLU A 63 11.77 3.69 2.71
CA GLU A 63 11.69 2.55 1.81
C GLU A 63 11.86 1.20 2.54
N ASP A 64 12.59 1.23 3.66
CA ASP A 64 12.84 0.11 4.57
C ASP A 64 13.30 -1.15 3.85
N MET A 65 14.39 -0.99 3.09
CA MET A 65 15.17 -2.05 2.45
C MET A 65 14.35 -2.96 1.52
N GLY A 66 13.49 -2.38 0.69
CA GLY A 66 12.65 -3.11 -0.26
C GLY A 66 11.20 -3.24 0.20
N SER A 67 10.84 -2.83 1.42
CA SER A 67 9.53 -3.11 2.00
C SER A 67 8.39 -2.43 1.22
N LEU A 68 8.44 -1.11 1.08
CA LEU A 68 7.43 -0.36 0.31
C LEU A 68 7.41 -0.78 -1.16
N SER A 69 8.58 -1.01 -1.74
CA SER A 69 8.73 -1.42 -3.14
C SER A 69 8.11 -2.79 -3.39
N SER A 70 8.36 -3.77 -2.51
CA SER A 70 7.80 -5.11 -2.59
C SER A 70 6.29 -5.11 -2.42
N TRP A 71 5.77 -4.27 -1.50
CA TRP A 71 4.31 -4.10 -1.36
C TRP A 71 3.68 -3.63 -2.67
N TYR A 72 4.28 -2.63 -3.33
CA TYR A 72 3.78 -2.10 -4.59
C TYR A 72 3.81 -3.16 -5.69
N VAL A 73 4.94 -3.86 -5.89
CA VAL A 73 5.10 -4.87 -6.94
C VAL A 73 4.09 -6.01 -6.78
N LEU A 74 3.96 -6.57 -5.57
CA LEU A 74 3.02 -7.67 -5.30
C LEU A 74 1.57 -7.20 -5.51
N SER A 75 1.21 -6.05 -4.93
CA SER A 75 -0.14 -5.49 -5.05
C SER A 75 -0.48 -5.16 -6.50
N ALA A 76 0.46 -4.64 -7.29
CA ALA A 76 0.27 -4.34 -8.71
C ALA A 76 0.05 -5.60 -9.55
N MET A 77 0.64 -6.75 -9.17
CA MET A 77 0.29 -8.06 -9.78
C MET A 77 -1.09 -8.58 -9.33
N GLY A 78 -1.71 -7.95 -8.34
CA GLY A 78 -3.06 -8.26 -7.87
C GLY A 78 -3.14 -9.21 -6.69
N PHE A 79 -2.04 -9.47 -5.96
CA PHE A 79 -2.05 -10.34 -4.79
C PHE A 79 -1.03 -9.96 -3.71
N TYR A 80 -1.25 -10.38 -2.46
CA TYR A 80 -0.36 -10.03 -1.35
C TYR A 80 -0.30 -11.11 -0.24
N PRO A 81 0.87 -11.39 0.35
CA PRO A 81 1.01 -12.33 1.46
C PRO A 81 0.68 -11.65 2.81
N VAL A 82 -0.59 -11.73 3.23
CA VAL A 82 -1.06 -11.12 4.50
C VAL A 82 -0.37 -11.72 5.73
N CYS A 83 -0.10 -13.03 5.71
CA CYS A 83 0.60 -13.75 6.78
C CYS A 83 1.83 -14.48 6.20
N PRO A 84 3.00 -13.83 6.14
CA PRO A 84 4.23 -14.46 5.71
C PRO A 84 4.53 -15.72 6.53
N GLY A 85 4.92 -16.81 5.86
CA GLY A 85 5.06 -18.15 6.46
C GLY A 85 3.86 -19.07 6.18
N GLN A 86 2.73 -18.53 5.71
CA GLN A 86 1.67 -19.31 5.07
C GLN A 86 1.82 -19.28 3.55
N ASN A 87 1.55 -20.41 2.88
CA ASN A 87 1.53 -20.51 1.42
C ASN A 87 0.22 -19.96 0.82
N ILE A 88 -0.21 -18.78 1.27
CA ILE A 88 -1.47 -18.15 0.88
C ILE A 88 -1.19 -16.72 0.43
N TYR A 89 -1.68 -16.39 -0.77
CA TYR A 89 -1.72 -15.02 -1.27
C TYR A 89 -3.17 -14.56 -1.36
N VAL A 90 -3.42 -13.35 -0.86
CA VAL A 90 -4.74 -12.75 -0.82
C VAL A 90 -4.92 -11.86 -2.04
N ILE A 91 -6.02 -12.06 -2.78
CA ILE A 91 -6.31 -11.29 -4.00
C ILE A 91 -6.60 -9.82 -3.64
N GLY A 92 -5.89 -8.91 -4.28
CA GLY A 92 -6.14 -7.48 -4.23
C GLY A 92 -6.85 -7.01 -5.49
N THR A 93 -6.21 -6.07 -6.18
CA THR A 93 -6.58 -5.61 -7.52
C THR A 93 -5.31 -5.45 -8.34
N PRO A 94 -5.22 -5.99 -9.57
CA PRO A 94 -4.11 -5.66 -10.46
C PRO A 94 -4.13 -4.15 -10.79
N LEU A 95 -2.95 -3.61 -11.11
CA LEU A 95 -2.75 -2.20 -11.49
C LEU A 95 -3.38 -1.87 -12.85
#